data_AF-A0A2V8SPE4-F1
#
_entry.id   AF-A0A2V8SPE4-F1
#
_cell.length_a   1.000
_cell.length_b   1.000
_cell.length_c   1.000
_cell.angle_alpha   90.00
_cell.angle_beta   90.00
_cell.angle_gamma   90.00
#
_symmetry.space_group_name_H-M   'P 1'
#
loop_
_entity.id
_entity.type
_entity.pdbx_description
1 polymer ?
#
loop_
_entity_poly.entity_id
_entity_poly.type
_entity_poly.pdbx_seq_one_letter_code
_entity_poly.pdbx_strand_id
1 'polypeptide(L)'
;MAINVLSLSRRHVLGDLYDRCEAVTAAIPVYLAGDEPTLLGHADQSLGLYADAFSFHLDTESCKKLSAGQFTCVVAYDHADKKSNAKRRIRLTSITLKGREGYAKPIGKQRSSEG
;
A
#
# COMPACT_ATOMS: atom_id res chain seq x y z
N MET A 1 -8.91 -18.59 -9.75
CA MET A 1 -8.94 -17.17 -9.39
C MET A 1 -7.99 -16.43 -10.33
N ALA A 2 -8.45 -15.42 -11.06
CA ALA A 2 -7.56 -14.64 -11.91
C ALA A 2 -6.77 -13.66 -11.03
N ILE A 3 -5.45 -13.63 -11.21
CA ILE A 3 -4.59 -12.58 -10.63
C ILE A 3 -4.80 -11.32 -11.46
N ASN A 4 -4.99 -10.21 -10.78
CA ASN A 4 -5.10 -8.89 -11.38
C ASN A 4 -4.01 -7.98 -10.79
N VAL A 5 -3.61 -6.97 -11.55
CA VAL A 5 -2.58 -6.01 -11.15
C VAL A 5 -3.25 -4.68 -10.86
N LEU A 6 -3.10 -4.19 -9.62
CA LEU A 6 -3.54 -2.85 -9.24
C LEU A 6 -2.31 -2.00 -8.91
N SER A 7 -2.13 -0.91 -9.64
CA SER A 7 -1.09 0.07 -9.33
C SER A 7 -1.62 1.15 -8.38
N LEU A 8 -0.94 1.35 -7.25
CA LEU A 8 -1.19 2.44 -6.31
C LEU A 8 0.05 3.30 -6.15
N SER A 9 -0.12 4.62 -6.03
CA SER A 9 1.04 5.50 -5.80
C SER A 9 1.79 5.11 -4.53
N ARG A 10 3.11 5.26 -4.57
CA ARG A 10 3.99 4.91 -3.45
C ARG A 10 3.65 5.74 -2.21
N ARG A 11 3.30 7.02 -2.38
CA ARG A 11 2.80 7.89 -1.29
C ARG A 11 1.48 7.40 -0.69
N HIS A 12 0.58 6.82 -1.49
CA HIS A 12 -0.67 6.27 -0.97
C HIS A 12 -0.44 5.05 -0.08
N VAL A 13 0.54 4.20 -0.44
CA VAL A 13 0.87 2.98 0.33
C VAL A 13 1.71 3.29 1.57
N LEU A 14 2.70 4.18 1.45
CA LEU A 14 3.67 4.46 2.52
C LEU A 14 3.27 5.60 3.44
N GLY A 15 2.41 6.52 3.00
CA GLY A 15 2.07 7.73 3.76
C GLY A 15 3.30 8.53 4.19
N ASP A 16 3.43 8.79 5.48
CA ASP A 16 4.55 9.53 6.09
C ASP A 16 5.90 8.79 6.08
N LEU A 17 5.90 7.54 5.61
CA LEU A 17 7.11 6.75 5.43
C LEU A 17 7.68 6.88 4.00
N TYR A 18 6.96 7.56 3.10
CA TYR A 18 7.34 7.74 1.70
C TYR A 18 8.79 8.21 1.52
N ASP A 19 9.15 9.35 2.14
CA ASP A 19 10.49 9.96 2.03
C ASP A 19 11.60 9.15 2.71
N ARG A 20 11.23 8.16 3.53
CA ARG A 20 12.17 7.34 4.31
C ARG A 20 12.35 5.94 3.75
N CYS A 21 11.42 5.46 2.94
CA CYS A 21 11.47 4.11 2.41
C CYS A 21 12.48 4.03 1.26
N GLU A 22 13.33 3.02 1.29
CA GLU A 22 14.25 2.73 0.19
C GLU A 22 13.51 2.15 -1.02
N ALA A 23 14.18 2.13 -2.18
CA ALA A 23 13.66 1.48 -3.36
C ALA A 23 13.40 -0.02 -3.07
N VAL A 24 12.25 -0.52 -3.51
CA VAL A 24 11.89 -1.91 -3.28
C VAL A 24 12.47 -2.74 -4.41
N THR A 25 13.40 -3.62 -4.06
CA THR A 25 14.15 -4.43 -5.02
C THR A 25 13.60 -5.85 -5.18
N ALA A 26 12.70 -6.28 -4.29
CA ALA A 26 12.12 -7.62 -4.29
C ALA A 26 10.61 -7.53 -4.10
N ALA A 27 9.89 -8.57 -4.57
CA ALA A 27 8.47 -8.71 -4.31
C ALA A 27 8.21 -8.76 -2.79
N ILE A 28 7.33 -7.88 -2.34
CA ILE A 28 6.92 -7.74 -0.94
C ILE A 28 5.64 -8.53 -0.73
N PRO A 29 5.56 -9.46 0.22
CA PRO A 29 4.32 -10.18 0.49
C PRO A 29 3.22 -9.24 1.00
N VAL A 30 1.99 -9.48 0.51
CA VAL A 30 0.78 -8.74 0.88
C VAL A 30 -0.17 -9.68 1.63
N TYR A 31 -0.53 -9.31 2.85
CA TYR A 31 -1.40 -10.09 3.73
C TYR A 31 -2.75 -9.40 3.94
N LEU A 32 -3.79 -10.19 4.22
CA LEU A 32 -5.05 -9.71 4.78
C LEU A 32 -4.97 -9.79 6.31
N ALA A 33 -5.40 -8.74 6.99
CA ALA A 33 -5.50 -8.76 8.45
C ALA A 33 -6.62 -9.69 8.95
N GLY A 34 -6.34 -10.38 10.06
CA GLY A 34 -7.22 -11.29 10.79
C GLY A 34 -6.45 -11.85 11.99
N ASP A 35 -7.05 -12.74 12.78
CA ASP A 35 -6.35 -13.47 13.86
C ASP A 35 -5.11 -14.21 13.32
N GLU A 36 -5.26 -14.81 12.14
CA GLU A 36 -4.16 -15.35 11.35
C GLU A 36 -4.04 -14.58 10.02
N PRO A 37 -2.95 -13.83 9.79
CA PRO A 37 -2.79 -13.05 8.57
C PRO A 37 -2.70 -13.97 7.35
N THR A 38 -3.61 -13.79 6.40
CA THR A 38 -3.69 -14.63 5.20
C THR A 38 -2.88 -13.99 4.06
N LEU A 39 -1.96 -14.73 3.44
CA LEU A 39 -1.22 -14.25 2.28
C LEU A 39 -2.14 -14.12 1.06
N LEU A 40 -2.29 -12.90 0.54
CA LEU A 40 -3.11 -12.62 -0.65
C LEU A 40 -2.28 -12.62 -1.95
N GLY A 41 -1.00 -12.27 -1.85
CA GLY A 41 -0.12 -12.16 -3.00
C GLY A 41 1.11 -11.31 -2.69
N HIS A 42 1.55 -10.50 -3.64
CA HIS A 42 2.72 -9.65 -3.48
C HIS A 42 2.56 -8.27 -4.12
N ALA A 43 3.42 -7.35 -3.72
CA ALA A 43 3.56 -6.03 -4.31
C ALA A 43 5.02 -5.78 -4.70
N ASP A 44 5.25 -5.12 -5.82
CA ASP A 44 6.60 -4.77 -6.27
C ASP A 44 6.61 -3.40 -6.97
N GLN A 45 7.81 -2.99 -7.38
CA GLN A 45 8.04 -1.75 -8.15
C GLN A 45 8.49 -2.07 -9.58
N SER A 46 7.87 -3.08 -10.20
CA SER A 46 8.15 -3.53 -11.57
C SER A 46 7.98 -2.46 -12.64
N LEU A 47 7.23 -1.39 -12.36
CA LEU A 47 7.08 -0.24 -13.26
C LEU A 47 8.36 0.63 -13.35
N GLY A 48 9.44 0.25 -12.66
CA GLY A 48 10.78 0.78 -12.82
C GLY A 48 11.09 1.97 -11.89
N LEU A 49 12.36 2.39 -11.88
CA LEU A 49 12.91 3.47 -11.05
C LEU A 49 12.21 4.84 -11.22
N TYR A 50 11.40 5.00 -12.28
CA TYR A 50 10.69 6.24 -12.61
C TYR A 50 9.20 6.20 -12.31
N ALA A 51 8.64 5.04 -11.96
CA ALA A 51 7.25 4.92 -11.59
C ALA A 51 7.12 4.94 -10.06
N ASP A 52 6.62 6.06 -9.52
CA ASP A 52 6.36 6.23 -8.10
C ASP A 52 5.10 5.46 -7.63
N ALA A 53 5.05 4.16 -7.93
CA ALA A 53 3.90 3.30 -7.71
C ALA A 53 4.30 1.88 -7.32
N PHE A 54 3.45 1.25 -6.52
CA PHE A 54 3.46 -0.17 -6.24
C PHE A 54 2.46 -0.90 -7.12
N SER A 55 2.90 -1.98 -7.74
CA SER A 55 2.05 -2.93 -8.45
C SER A 55 1.65 -4.03 -7.48
N PHE A 56 0.36 -4.14 -7.17
CA PHE A 56 -0.20 -5.19 -6.32
C PHE A 56 -0.70 -6.34 -7.20
N HIS A 57 -0.12 -7.52 -7.03
CA HIS A 57 -0.47 -8.76 -7.72
C HIS A 57 -1.32 -9.62 -6.77
N LEU A 58 -2.63 -9.38 -6.78
CA LEU A 58 -3.61 -10.05 -5.90
C LEU A 58 -4.72 -10.69 -6.73
N ASP A 59 -5.61 -11.45 -6.09
CA ASP A 59 -6.83 -11.90 -6.74
C ASP A 59 -7.75 -10.72 -7.12
N THR A 60 -8.60 -10.93 -8.13
CA THR A 60 -9.54 -9.92 -8.64
C THR A 60 -10.42 -9.27 -7.55
N GLU A 61 -10.90 -10.02 -6.58
CA GLU A 61 -11.79 -9.48 -5.53
C GLU A 61 -11.00 -8.59 -4.56
N SER A 62 -9.80 -9.01 -4.17
CA SER A 62 -8.88 -8.20 -3.36
C SER A 62 -8.48 -6.90 -4.07
N CYS A 63 -8.15 -6.96 -5.36
CA CYS A 63 -7.85 -5.78 -6.16
C CYS A 63 -9.04 -4.81 -6.25
N LYS A 64 -10.27 -5.31 -6.42
CA LYS A 64 -11.49 -4.46 -6.43
C LYS A 64 -11.72 -3.77 -5.09
N LYS A 65 -11.58 -4.50 -3.98
CA LYS A 65 -11.76 -3.93 -2.63
C LYS A 65 -10.70 -2.89 -2.31
N LEU A 66 -9.45 -3.15 -2.72
CA LEU A 66 -8.34 -2.23 -2.56
C LEU A 66 -8.54 -0.95 -3.39
N SER A 67 -8.92 -1.06 -4.67
CA SER A 67 -9.19 0.11 -5.52
C SER A 67 -10.43 0.90 -5.09
N ALA A 68 -11.41 0.23 -4.46
CA ALA A 68 -12.58 0.87 -3.88
C ALA A 68 -12.29 1.61 -2.54
N GLY A 69 -11.06 1.55 -2.01
CA GLY A 69 -10.69 2.18 -0.75
C GLY A 69 -11.24 1.48 0.50
N GLN A 70 -11.66 0.21 0.36
CA GLN A 70 -12.17 -0.60 1.48
C GLN A 70 -11.07 -1.18 2.36
N PHE A 71 -9.81 -1.06 1.92
CA PHE A 71 -8.65 -1.46 2.68
C PHE A 71 -7.79 -0.26 3.04
N THR A 72 -7.13 -0.35 4.20
CA THR A 72 -6.02 0.51 4.60
C THR A 72 -4.75 -0.31 4.55
N CYS A 73 -3.70 0.25 3.93
CA CYS A 73 -2.38 -0.38 3.89
C CYS A 73 -1.63 -0.12 5.19
N VAL A 74 -1.26 -1.18 5.89
CA VAL A 74 -0.36 -1.13 7.05
C VAL A 74 0.96 -1.76 6.63
N VAL A 75 2.04 -0.99 6.68
CA VAL A 75 3.35 -1.47 6.25
C VAL A 75 4.20 -1.92 7.42
N ALA A 76 4.80 -3.09 7.29
CA ALA A 76 5.89 -3.52 8.15
C ALA A 76 7.23 -3.18 7.48
N TYR A 77 8.19 -2.76 8.28
CA TYR A 77 9.50 -2.38 7.78
C TYR A 77 10.59 -2.66 8.79
N ASP A 78 11.79 -2.87 8.28
CA ASP A 78 13.03 -2.90 9.06
C ASP A 78 13.79 -1.58 8.89
N HIS A 79 14.56 -1.21 9.90
CA HIS A 79 15.48 -0.08 9.79
C HIS A 79 16.73 -0.53 9.04
N ALA A 80 17.03 0.14 7.92
CA ALA A 80 18.21 -0.17 7.12
C ALA A 80 19.53 0.12 7.87
N ASP A 81 19.49 1.02 8.87
CA ASP A 81 20.67 1.49 9.59
C ASP A 81 20.50 1.39 11.12
N LYS A 82 21.42 0.66 11.78
CA LYS A 82 21.41 0.45 13.24
C LYS A 82 21.98 1.62 14.05
N LYS A 83 22.64 2.61 13.43
CA LYS A 83 23.51 3.56 14.16
C LYS A 83 23.08 5.04 14.23
N SER A 84 22.11 5.53 13.45
CA SER A 84 21.86 6.99 13.39
C SER A 84 20.49 7.43 13.90
N ASN A 85 20.44 8.53 14.67
CA ASN A 85 19.28 9.01 15.43
C ASN A 85 18.39 10.04 14.71
N ALA A 86 18.67 10.38 13.45
CA ALA A 86 17.84 11.32 12.70
C ALA A 86 17.63 10.82 11.27
N LYS A 87 16.36 10.52 10.91
CA LYS A 87 15.91 10.07 9.58
C LYS A 87 16.48 8.71 9.11
N ARG A 88 16.25 7.66 9.90
CA ARG A 88 16.56 6.27 9.47
C ARG A 88 15.77 5.92 8.22
N ARG A 89 16.49 5.50 7.18
CA ARG A 89 15.89 4.83 6.03
C ARG A 89 15.26 3.52 6.47
N ILE A 90 14.15 3.18 5.84
CA ILE A 90 13.41 1.95 6.14
C ILE A 90 13.37 1.06 4.90
N ARG A 91 13.36 -0.24 5.14
CA ARG A 91 13.17 -1.25 4.11
C ARG A 91 11.84 -1.93 4.36
N LEU A 92 10.92 -1.84 3.39
CA LEU A 92 9.63 -2.51 3.48
C LEU A 92 9.83 -4.01 3.52
N THR A 93 9.13 -4.69 4.43
CA THR A 93 9.20 -6.15 4.58
C THR A 93 7.89 -6.82 4.25
N SER A 94 6.76 -6.21 4.60
CA SER A 94 5.43 -6.70 4.21
C SER A 94 4.40 -5.58 4.18
N ILE A 95 3.30 -5.82 3.47
CA ILE A 95 2.12 -4.94 3.49
C ILE A 95 0.94 -5.76 4.00
N THR A 96 0.20 -5.23 4.96
CA THR A 96 -1.02 -5.84 5.48
C THR A 96 -2.22 -4.95 5.14
N LEU A 97 -3.21 -5.53 4.47
CA LEU A 97 -4.47 -4.88 4.17
C LEU A 97 -5.42 -5.06 5.36
N LYS A 98 -5.78 -3.95 6.00
CA LYS A 98 -6.81 -3.92 7.05
C LYS A 98 -8.13 -3.46 6.46
N GLY A 99 -9.20 -4.20 6.69
CA GLY A 99 -10.55 -3.76 6.36
C GLY A 99 -10.85 -2.43 7.03
N ARG A 100 -11.31 -1.44 6.26
CA ARG A 100 -11.68 -0.13 6.78
C ARG A 100 -13.14 -0.19 7.23
N GLU A 101 -13.37 -0.33 8.53
CA GLU A 101 -14.71 -0.17 9.10
C GLU A 101 -15.18 1.27 8.86
N GLY A 102 -16.29 1.43 8.14
CA GLY A 102 -16.90 2.74 7.92
C GLY A 102 -16.47 3.51 6.68
N TYR A 103 -16.06 2.86 5.57
CA TYR A 103 -16.01 3.56 4.27
C TYR A 103 -17.44 3.88 3.77
N ALA A 104 -18.07 4.87 4.41
CA ALA A 104 -19.02 5.71 3.72
C ALA A 104 -18.24 6.37 2.57
N LYS A 105 -18.64 6.10 1.33
CA LYS A 105 -18.09 6.75 0.13
C LYS A 105 -17.86 8.23 0.45
N PRO A 106 -16.70 8.83 0.12
CA PRO A 106 -16.59 10.28 0.20
C PRO A 106 -17.69 10.85 -0.69
N ILE A 107 -18.72 11.43 -0.07
CA ILE A 107 -19.72 12.22 -0.77
C ILE A 107 -18.91 13.30 -1.47
N GLY A 108 -18.86 13.23 -2.81
CA GLY A 108 -18.14 14.22 -3.60
C GLY A 108 -18.61 15.59 -3.14
N LYS A 109 -17.68 16.43 -2.66
CA LYS A 109 -17.97 17.84 -2.41
C LYS A 109 -18.39 18.45 -3.75
N GLN A 110 -19.70 18.49 -4.01
CA GLN A 110 -20.24 19.44 -4.96
C GLN A 110 -19.84 20.82 -4.43
N ARG A 111 -18.98 21.51 -5.18
CA ARG A 111 -18.83 22.96 -5.05
C ARG A 111 -20.20 23.55 -5.32
N SER A 112 -20.91 23.97 -4.28
CA SER A 112 -21.94 24.97 -4.42
C SER A 112 -21.22 26.30 -4.65
N SER A 113 -21.21 26.74 -5.90
CA SER A 113 -21.05 28.15 -6.24
C SER A 113 -22.27 28.90 -5.71
N GLU A 114 -22.07 29.78 -4.74
CA GLU A 114 -23.04 30.83 -4.40
C GLU A 114 -22.61 32.14 -5.06
N GLY A 115 -23.61 32.81 -5.62
CA GLY A 115 -23.52 34.01 -6.47
C GLY A 115 -23.53 35.33 -5.72
#